data_AF-A0A936QHT9-F1
#
_entry.id   AF-A0A936QHT9-F1
#
_cell.length_a   1.000
_cell.length_b   1.000
_cell.length_c   1.000
_cell.angle_alpha   90.00
_cell.angle_beta   90.00
_cell.angle_gamma   90.00
#
_symmetry.space_group_name_H-M   'P 1'
#
loop_
_entity.id
_entity.type
_entity.pdbx_description
1 polymer ?
#
loop_
_entity_poly.entity_id
_entity_poly.type
_entity_poly.pdbx_seq_one_letter_code
_entity_poly.pdbx_strand_id
1 'polypeptide(L)'
;MSQVELVDADNPVYGFLKRMQLDGIIPEYNSSEMPLSRYEVAGFLKIIKNNYNKITSVDRKYLEDYETEYEYDMYHTTDKRYSVISNENIKNIFSNKKQKDLFRYTDSSFTFFSGITAELSQRGSSGDSINDNSILLAEAGLKFRGTFFNSVGYYLKLTNGQPASYNDSDLIFASETDPLLKGNVNLLSRKNFNSFEGYLRYQTNNNWLSLVFGRTQLIQGKGYIDKLFLSDNTYPFDFGKLDLSYKKINYSFTYGSIKGDSVTRPLSAKILQHII
;
A
#
# COMPACT_ATOMS: atom_id res chain seq x y z
N MET A 1 9.55 -14.70 13.06
CA MET A 1 8.92 -13.36 13.07
C MET A 1 8.82 -12.92 11.63
N SER A 2 7.67 -12.37 11.23
CA SER A 2 7.39 -12.03 9.83
C SER A 2 7.98 -10.68 9.46
N GLN A 3 7.77 -10.27 8.23
CA GLN A 3 8.23 -8.97 7.78
C GLN A 3 7.42 -7.86 8.45
N VAL A 4 8.10 -6.76 8.76
CA VAL A 4 7.54 -5.65 9.55
C VAL A 4 7.24 -4.43 8.70
N GLU A 5 7.45 -4.46 7.39
CA GLU A 5 6.98 -3.40 6.49
C GLU A 5 5.45 -3.30 6.47
N LEU A 6 4.99 -2.12 6.05
CA LEU A 6 3.59 -1.79 5.88
C LEU A 6 3.08 -2.35 4.54
N VAL A 7 1.82 -2.77 4.53
CA VAL A 7 1.09 -3.12 3.32
C VAL A 7 0.53 -1.82 2.70
N ASP A 8 0.73 -1.63 1.41
CA ASP A 8 0.23 -0.45 0.68
C ASP A 8 -1.26 -0.24 0.96
N ALA A 9 -1.69 1.00 1.24
CA ALA A 9 -3.02 1.30 1.77
C ALA A 9 -4.18 0.95 0.81
N ASP A 10 -3.87 0.86 -0.48
CA ASP A 10 -4.74 0.45 -1.58
C ASP A 10 -4.81 -1.08 -1.79
N ASN A 11 -4.07 -1.87 -1.00
CA ASN A 11 -4.01 -3.31 -1.18
C ASN A 11 -5.38 -3.98 -0.95
N PRO A 12 -5.83 -4.87 -1.87
CA PRO A 12 -7.15 -5.50 -1.79
C PRO A 12 -7.36 -6.37 -0.54
N VAL A 13 -6.28 -6.76 0.15
CA VAL A 13 -6.35 -7.52 1.41
C VAL A 13 -7.23 -6.79 2.44
N TYR A 14 -7.21 -5.45 2.46
CA TYR A 14 -8.02 -4.69 3.41
C TYR A 14 -9.53 -4.85 3.18
N GLY A 15 -9.96 -4.98 1.92
CA GLY A 15 -11.35 -5.29 1.59
C GLY A 15 -11.76 -6.68 2.07
N PHE A 16 -10.86 -7.66 1.94
CA PHE A 16 -11.07 -9.01 2.47
C PHE A 16 -11.12 -9.04 4.00
N LEU A 17 -10.16 -8.40 4.68
CA LEU A 17 -10.14 -8.31 6.15
C LEU A 17 -11.38 -7.59 6.69
N LYS A 18 -11.84 -6.52 6.02
CA LYS A 18 -13.08 -5.83 6.39
C LYS A 18 -14.30 -6.74 6.30
N ARG A 19 -14.40 -7.56 5.26
CA ARG A 19 -15.48 -8.56 5.14
C ARG A 19 -15.43 -9.58 6.28
N MET A 20 -14.25 -10.11 6.58
CA MET A 20 -14.05 -11.07 7.68
C MET A 20 -14.32 -10.47 9.07
N GLN A 21 -14.09 -9.16 9.24
CA GLN A 21 -14.49 -8.42 10.44
C GLN A 21 -16.03 -8.34 10.56
N LEU A 22 -16.72 -7.99 9.48
CA LEU A 22 -18.19 -7.90 9.46
C LEU A 22 -18.86 -9.26 9.70
N ASP A 23 -18.25 -10.35 9.23
CA ASP A 23 -18.70 -11.72 9.48
C ASP A 23 -18.35 -12.23 10.89
N GLY A 24 -17.68 -11.40 11.72
CA GLY A 24 -17.33 -11.73 13.10
C GLY A 24 -16.19 -12.74 13.25
N ILE A 25 -15.40 -12.99 12.19
CA ILE A 25 -14.25 -13.91 12.23
C ILE A 25 -13.03 -13.26 12.89
N ILE A 26 -12.80 -11.96 12.60
CA ILE A 26 -11.73 -11.12 13.18
C ILE A 26 -12.30 -9.79 13.70
N PRO A 27 -13.19 -9.83 14.71
CA PRO A 27 -13.89 -8.63 15.19
C PRO A 27 -12.96 -7.53 15.71
N GLU A 28 -11.75 -7.88 16.10
CA GLU A 28 -10.71 -6.97 16.61
C GLU A 28 -9.96 -6.19 15.52
N TYR A 29 -10.08 -6.55 14.23
CA TYR A 29 -9.47 -5.78 13.14
C TYR A 29 -10.07 -4.38 13.08
N ASN A 30 -9.23 -3.34 13.01
CA ASN A 30 -9.67 -1.96 12.87
C ASN A 30 -9.54 -1.47 11.42
N SER A 31 -10.63 -1.53 10.65
CA SER A 31 -10.68 -1.01 9.26
C SER A 31 -10.63 0.53 9.14
N SER A 32 -10.38 1.24 10.24
CA SER A 32 -10.21 2.70 10.26
C SER A 32 -8.75 3.14 10.35
N GLU A 33 -7.82 2.20 10.46
CA GLU A 33 -6.39 2.48 10.56
C GLU A 33 -5.62 1.64 9.53
N MET A 34 -5.04 2.32 8.55
CA MET A 34 -4.17 1.73 7.54
C MET A 34 -3.00 2.70 7.26
N PRO A 35 -1.85 2.21 6.80
CA PRO A 35 -1.54 0.81 6.53
C PRO A 35 -1.19 0.01 7.80
N LEU A 36 -1.54 -1.27 7.78
CA LEU A 36 -1.08 -2.29 8.72
C LEU A 36 0.27 -2.86 8.29
N SER A 37 1.05 -3.36 9.25
CA SER A 37 2.22 -4.18 8.94
C SER A 37 1.83 -5.53 8.34
N ARG A 38 2.73 -6.11 7.53
CA ARG A 38 2.56 -7.48 7.02
C ARG A 38 2.45 -8.52 8.13
N TYR A 39 3.12 -8.29 9.26
CA TYR A 39 2.95 -9.08 10.48
C TYR A 39 1.50 -9.12 10.96
N GLU A 40 0.85 -7.97 11.07
CA GLU A 40 -0.54 -7.87 11.52
C GLU A 40 -1.49 -8.53 10.53
N VAL A 41 -1.30 -8.27 9.23
CA VAL A 41 -2.10 -8.90 8.16
C VAL A 41 -1.96 -10.42 8.20
N ALA A 42 -0.74 -10.94 8.28
CA ALA A 42 -0.50 -12.39 8.39
C ALA A 42 -1.12 -12.99 9.66
N GLY A 43 -1.12 -12.24 10.77
CA GLY A 43 -1.82 -12.61 12.00
C GLY A 43 -3.32 -12.84 11.76
N PHE A 44 -3.99 -11.88 11.12
CA PHE A 44 -5.41 -12.01 10.77
C PHE A 44 -5.68 -13.16 9.80
N LEU A 45 -4.85 -13.31 8.76
CA LEU A 45 -4.98 -14.41 7.79
C LEU A 45 -4.87 -15.79 8.46
N LYS A 46 -4.02 -15.95 9.47
CA LYS A 46 -3.94 -17.20 10.27
C LYS A 46 -5.22 -17.46 11.05
N ILE A 47 -5.81 -16.44 11.68
CA ILE A 47 -7.08 -16.58 12.40
C ILE A 47 -8.20 -17.00 11.44
N ILE A 48 -8.28 -16.37 10.27
CA ILE A 48 -9.25 -16.71 9.22
C ILE A 48 -9.03 -18.15 8.74
N LYS A 49 -7.77 -18.56 8.52
CA LYS A 49 -7.42 -19.94 8.14
C LYS A 49 -7.87 -20.96 9.19
N ASN A 50 -7.71 -20.66 10.47
CA ASN A 50 -8.19 -21.54 11.54
C ASN A 50 -9.73 -21.62 11.60
N ASN A 51 -10.44 -20.68 10.97
CA ASN A 51 -11.89 -20.66 10.83
C ASN A 51 -12.36 -21.02 9.40
N TYR A 52 -11.55 -21.73 8.62
CA TYR A 52 -11.79 -22.07 7.20
C TYR A 52 -13.22 -22.60 6.90
N ASN A 53 -13.76 -23.39 7.81
CA ASN A 53 -15.09 -24.00 7.63
C ASN A 53 -16.25 -23.00 7.79
N LYS A 54 -16.01 -21.84 8.42
CA LYS A 54 -17.02 -20.79 8.64
C LYS A 54 -17.11 -19.77 7.50
N ILE A 55 -16.11 -19.73 6.63
CA ILE A 55 -16.06 -18.79 5.50
C ILE A 55 -16.63 -19.41 4.22
N THR A 56 -17.12 -18.56 3.31
CA THR A 56 -17.74 -18.98 2.05
C THR A 56 -16.73 -19.61 1.08
N SER A 57 -17.20 -20.32 0.06
CA SER A 57 -16.32 -20.88 -0.98
C SER A 57 -15.55 -19.82 -1.76
N VAL A 58 -16.12 -18.63 -1.91
CA VAL A 58 -15.46 -17.48 -2.56
C VAL A 58 -14.37 -16.91 -1.66
N ASP A 59 -14.64 -16.76 -0.37
CA ASP A 59 -13.65 -16.28 0.61
C ASP A 59 -12.47 -17.23 0.77
N ARG A 60 -12.71 -18.54 0.63
CA ARG A 60 -11.62 -19.53 0.62
C ARG A 60 -10.66 -19.31 -0.53
N LYS A 61 -11.15 -18.93 -1.73
CA LYS A 61 -10.29 -18.60 -2.87
C LYS A 61 -9.46 -17.36 -2.61
N TYR A 62 -10.08 -16.30 -2.10
CA TYR A 62 -9.35 -15.09 -1.69
C TYR A 62 -8.28 -15.43 -0.63
N LEU A 63 -8.62 -16.25 0.36
CA LEU A 63 -7.67 -16.71 1.36
C LEU A 63 -6.50 -17.48 0.74
N GLU A 64 -6.75 -18.36 -0.24
CA GLU A 64 -5.68 -19.10 -0.95
C GLU A 64 -4.72 -18.17 -1.71
N ASP A 65 -5.25 -17.11 -2.33
CA ASP A 65 -4.45 -16.09 -3.01
C ASP A 65 -3.59 -15.31 -1.99
N TYR A 66 -4.18 -14.88 -0.86
CA TYR A 66 -3.43 -14.20 0.20
C TYR A 66 -2.44 -15.13 0.91
N GLU A 67 -2.75 -16.42 1.08
CA GLU A 67 -1.79 -17.42 1.58
C GLU A 67 -0.61 -17.63 0.62
N THR A 68 -0.75 -17.25 -0.65
CA THR A 68 0.33 -17.26 -1.64
C THR A 68 1.16 -15.98 -1.53
N GLU A 69 0.52 -14.81 -1.46
CA GLU A 69 1.20 -13.52 -1.32
C GLU A 69 1.95 -13.38 0.02
N TYR A 70 1.29 -13.76 1.12
CA TYR A 70 1.75 -13.61 2.51
C TYR A 70 2.41 -14.88 3.07
N GLU A 71 2.79 -15.84 2.21
CA GLU A 71 3.36 -17.13 2.63
C GLU A 71 4.52 -16.95 3.62
N TYR A 72 5.49 -16.11 3.30
CA TYR A 72 6.66 -15.87 4.15
C TYR A 72 6.27 -15.24 5.49
N ASP A 73 5.27 -14.35 5.49
CA ASP A 73 4.78 -13.70 6.69
C ASP A 73 4.00 -14.67 7.59
N MET A 74 3.28 -15.60 6.98
CA MET A 74 2.49 -16.60 7.69
C MET A 74 3.36 -17.76 8.20
N TYR A 75 4.25 -18.28 7.37
CA TYR A 75 4.87 -19.58 7.59
C TYR A 75 6.41 -19.54 7.59
N HIS A 76 7.02 -18.40 7.27
CA HIS A 76 8.48 -18.25 7.11
C HIS A 76 9.08 -19.17 6.03
N THR A 77 8.24 -19.61 5.10
CA THR A 77 8.63 -20.36 3.91
C THR A 77 8.61 -19.46 2.69
N THR A 78 9.27 -19.90 1.63
CA THR A 78 9.27 -19.18 0.35
C THR A 78 8.94 -20.13 -0.80
N ASP A 79 8.24 -21.22 -0.50
CA ASP A 79 7.93 -22.29 -1.44
C ASP A 79 6.92 -21.82 -2.46
N LYS A 80 6.01 -20.91 -2.11
CA LYS A 80 5.04 -20.28 -3.00
C LYS A 80 5.56 -19.00 -3.66
N ARG A 81 6.85 -18.71 -3.57
CA ARG A 81 7.48 -17.58 -4.28
C ARG A 81 8.24 -18.08 -5.50
N TYR A 82 8.28 -17.23 -6.52
CA TYR A 82 9.02 -17.44 -7.75
C TYR A 82 9.87 -16.20 -8.03
N SER A 83 11.15 -16.38 -8.34
CA SER A 83 12.06 -15.29 -8.69
C SER A 83 12.42 -15.33 -10.17
N VAL A 84 12.11 -14.25 -10.89
CA VAL A 84 12.27 -14.16 -12.36
C VAL A 84 13.74 -14.20 -12.77
N ILE A 85 14.63 -13.52 -12.02
CA ILE A 85 16.06 -13.40 -12.39
C ILE A 85 16.86 -14.66 -11.99
N SER A 86 16.43 -15.44 -10.99
CA SER A 86 17.22 -16.55 -10.43
C SER A 86 17.11 -17.86 -11.22
N ASN A 87 16.77 -17.81 -12.51
CA ASN A 87 16.69 -18.96 -13.41
C ASN A 87 15.75 -20.09 -12.94
N GLU A 88 14.78 -19.74 -12.09
CA GLU A 88 13.71 -20.66 -11.69
C GLU A 88 12.79 -20.94 -12.91
N ASN A 89 12.13 -22.11 -12.93
CA ASN A 89 11.30 -22.57 -14.05
C ASN A 89 10.32 -21.49 -14.57
N ILE A 90 10.57 -20.97 -15.78
CA ILE A 90 9.82 -19.90 -16.46
C ILE A 90 8.32 -20.18 -16.53
N LYS A 91 7.89 -21.45 -16.53
CA LYS A 91 6.44 -21.81 -16.51
C LYS A 91 5.69 -21.22 -15.31
N ASN A 92 6.39 -20.88 -14.23
CA ASN A 92 5.80 -20.30 -13.03
C ASN A 92 5.46 -18.81 -13.18
N ILE A 93 5.96 -18.12 -14.20
CA ILE A 93 5.67 -16.69 -14.41
C ILE A 93 4.17 -16.43 -14.63
N PHE A 94 3.46 -17.39 -15.24
CA PHE A 94 2.02 -17.34 -15.50
C PHE A 94 1.18 -18.14 -14.49
N SER A 95 1.80 -18.67 -13.42
CA SER A 95 1.09 -19.48 -12.43
C SER A 95 0.45 -18.62 -11.35
N ASN A 96 -0.85 -18.77 -11.11
CA ASN A 96 -1.52 -18.08 -9.98
C ASN A 96 -1.15 -18.66 -8.61
N LYS A 97 -0.49 -19.83 -8.57
CA LYS A 97 -0.07 -20.49 -7.32
C LYS A 97 1.25 -19.98 -6.77
N LYS A 98 1.88 -19.01 -7.44
CA LYS A 98 3.16 -18.44 -7.04
C LYS A 98 3.08 -16.92 -7.01
N GLN A 99 3.62 -16.33 -5.95
CA GLN A 99 3.95 -14.91 -5.89
C GLN A 99 5.21 -14.66 -6.73
N LYS A 100 5.18 -13.66 -7.61
CA LYS A 100 6.30 -13.35 -8.49
C LYS A 100 7.10 -12.21 -7.89
N ASP A 101 8.37 -12.49 -7.64
CA ASP A 101 9.37 -11.52 -7.26
C ASP A 101 10.34 -11.38 -8.45
N LEU A 102 10.86 -10.18 -8.68
CA LEU A 102 11.94 -9.97 -9.65
C LEU A 102 13.22 -10.68 -9.17
N PHE A 103 13.52 -10.48 -7.90
CA PHE A 103 14.60 -11.10 -7.15
C PHE A 103 14.20 -11.20 -5.67
N ARG A 104 14.67 -12.24 -4.99
CA ARG A 104 14.45 -12.46 -3.56
C ARG A 104 15.70 -13.03 -2.88
N TYR A 105 15.91 -12.65 -1.63
CA TYR A 105 16.93 -13.22 -0.76
C TYR A 105 16.38 -13.27 0.67
N THR A 106 16.57 -14.38 1.37
CA THR A 106 16.09 -14.55 2.75
C THR A 106 17.06 -15.40 3.55
N ASP A 107 17.48 -14.91 4.70
CA ASP A 107 18.18 -15.67 5.73
C ASP A 107 17.56 -15.41 7.13
N SER A 108 18.26 -15.78 8.20
CA SER A 108 17.76 -15.66 9.58
C SER A 108 17.65 -14.21 10.08
N SER A 109 18.40 -13.29 9.48
CA SER A 109 18.58 -11.91 9.96
C SER A 109 18.22 -10.87 8.91
N PHE A 110 18.10 -11.26 7.63
CA PHE A 110 17.85 -10.35 6.54
C PHE A 110 16.90 -10.97 5.52
N THR A 111 15.95 -10.15 5.08
CA THR A 111 15.05 -10.49 3.98
C THR A 111 15.06 -9.36 2.97
N PHE A 112 14.99 -9.73 1.69
CA PHE A 112 14.90 -8.83 0.56
C PHE A 112 13.95 -9.42 -0.46
N PHE A 113 12.97 -8.63 -0.87
CA PHE A 113 12.05 -8.96 -1.95
C PHE A 113 11.97 -7.76 -2.88
N SER A 114 12.09 -8.02 -4.17
CA SER A 114 11.88 -7.03 -5.21
C SER A 114 10.79 -7.48 -6.17
N GLY A 115 10.05 -6.53 -6.73
CA GLY A 115 8.99 -6.79 -7.70
C GLY A 115 8.91 -5.67 -8.73
N ILE A 116 8.29 -5.99 -9.86
CA ILE A 116 7.90 -5.02 -10.88
C ILE A 116 6.43 -4.68 -10.64
N THR A 117 6.09 -3.39 -10.73
CA THR A 117 4.71 -2.92 -10.77
C THR A 117 4.41 -2.42 -12.16
N ALA A 118 3.21 -2.73 -12.65
CA ALA A 118 2.70 -2.20 -13.90
C ALA A 118 1.22 -1.93 -13.73
N GLU A 119 0.77 -0.76 -14.14
CA GLU A 119 -0.62 -0.35 -14.04
C GLU A 119 -1.06 0.28 -15.36
N LEU A 120 -2.26 -0.08 -15.79
CA LEU A 120 -2.96 0.57 -16.87
C LEU A 120 -4.30 1.05 -16.31
N SER A 121 -4.52 2.36 -16.33
CA SER A 121 -5.76 2.95 -15.81
C SER A 121 -6.42 3.83 -16.86
N GLN A 122 -7.71 3.62 -17.06
CA GLN A 122 -8.54 4.44 -17.93
C GLN A 122 -9.47 5.29 -17.08
N ARG A 123 -9.54 6.60 -17.38
CA ARG A 123 -10.46 7.53 -16.75
C ARG A 123 -11.23 8.25 -17.85
N GLY A 124 -12.49 8.56 -17.58
CA GLY A 124 -13.27 9.38 -18.48
C GLY A 124 -14.43 10.05 -17.79
N SER A 125 -14.93 11.11 -18.42
CA SER A 125 -16.15 11.80 -18.04
C SER A 125 -16.97 12.08 -19.28
N SER A 126 -18.27 12.20 -19.12
CA SER A 126 -19.15 12.77 -20.12
C SER A 126 -20.18 13.65 -19.42
N GLY A 127 -20.54 14.77 -20.03
CA GLY A 127 -21.57 15.66 -19.50
C GLY A 127 -21.39 17.11 -19.90
N ASP A 128 -22.52 17.82 -19.98
CA ASP A 128 -22.64 19.17 -20.52
C ASP A 128 -21.75 20.22 -19.82
N SER A 129 -21.33 19.97 -18.57
CA SER A 129 -20.51 20.89 -17.77
C SER A 129 -19.06 20.44 -17.56
N ILE A 130 -18.74 19.17 -17.81
CA ILE A 130 -17.41 18.58 -17.53
C ILE A 130 -16.65 18.27 -18.83
N ASN A 131 -17.32 18.37 -19.99
CA ASN A 131 -16.87 17.92 -21.30
C ASN A 131 -16.60 16.39 -21.34
N ASP A 132 -16.51 15.89 -22.57
CA ASP A 132 -16.11 14.52 -22.81
C ASP A 132 -14.59 14.40 -22.68
N ASN A 133 -14.15 13.73 -21.61
CA ASN A 133 -12.74 13.46 -21.37
C ASN A 133 -12.49 11.95 -21.41
N SER A 134 -11.35 11.54 -21.97
CA SER A 134 -10.94 10.14 -22.01
C SER A 134 -9.43 10.03 -22.02
N ILE A 135 -8.88 9.50 -20.92
CA ILE A 135 -7.44 9.33 -20.74
C ILE A 135 -7.09 7.91 -20.36
N LEU A 136 -6.09 7.38 -21.04
CA LEU A 136 -5.42 6.14 -20.69
C LEU A 136 -4.04 6.49 -20.12
N LEU A 137 -3.74 6.02 -18.91
CA LEU A 137 -2.45 6.16 -18.26
C LEU A 137 -1.78 4.80 -18.17
N ALA A 138 -0.48 4.76 -18.47
CA ALA A 138 0.36 3.60 -18.27
C ALA A 138 1.47 3.95 -17.27
N GLU A 139 1.62 3.15 -16.23
CA GLU A 139 2.65 3.30 -15.20
C GLU A 139 3.43 2.01 -15.04
N ALA A 140 4.75 2.13 -14.85
CA ALA A 140 5.60 1.01 -14.50
C ALA A 140 6.60 1.40 -13.42
N GLY A 141 7.02 0.43 -12.63
CA GLY A 141 7.92 0.70 -11.52
C GLY A 141 8.55 -0.53 -10.90
N LEU A 142 9.35 -0.24 -9.87
CA LEU A 142 10.04 -1.22 -9.06
C LEU A 142 9.65 -1.02 -7.60
N LYS A 143 9.43 -2.14 -6.92
CA LYS A 143 9.19 -2.20 -5.49
C LYS A 143 10.26 -3.05 -4.82
N PHE A 144 10.85 -2.55 -3.76
CA PHE A 144 11.81 -3.23 -2.92
C PHE A 144 11.34 -3.17 -1.48
N ARG A 145 11.43 -4.30 -0.79
CA ARG A 145 11.07 -4.38 0.63
C ARG A 145 11.86 -5.46 1.33
N GLY A 146 11.86 -5.41 2.65
CA GLY A 146 12.53 -6.40 3.45
C GLY A 146 12.64 -6.00 4.91
N THR A 147 13.33 -6.82 5.68
CA THR A 147 13.46 -6.65 7.12
C THR A 147 14.83 -7.11 7.59
N PHE A 148 15.47 -6.31 8.44
CA PHE A 148 16.67 -6.62 9.21
C PHE A 148 16.30 -7.05 10.63
N PHE A 149 16.93 -8.11 11.11
CA PHE A 149 16.83 -8.68 12.45
C PHE A 149 15.39 -8.87 12.95
N ASN A 150 14.44 -9.11 12.04
CA ASN A 150 13.02 -9.20 12.32
C ASN A 150 12.39 -7.99 13.05
N SER A 151 13.07 -6.84 13.04
CA SER A 151 12.63 -5.65 13.78
C SER A 151 12.70 -4.37 12.97
N VAL A 152 13.57 -4.28 11.96
CA VAL A 152 13.74 -3.08 11.13
C VAL A 152 13.33 -3.38 9.70
N GLY A 153 12.12 -2.98 9.32
CA GLY A 153 11.60 -3.06 7.97
C GLY A 153 12.06 -1.88 7.11
N TYR A 154 12.27 -2.13 5.84
CA TYR A 154 12.50 -1.10 4.84
C TYR A 154 11.58 -1.31 3.64
N TYR A 155 11.26 -0.20 2.99
CA TYR A 155 10.40 -0.19 1.81
C TYR A 155 10.85 0.92 0.86
N LEU A 156 10.77 0.64 -0.43
CA LEU A 156 11.05 1.57 -1.50
C LEU A 156 10.20 1.20 -2.71
N LYS A 157 9.40 2.14 -3.22
CA LYS A 157 8.63 2.01 -4.46
C LYS A 157 8.92 3.22 -5.32
N LEU A 158 9.32 2.94 -6.56
CA LEU A 158 9.69 3.91 -7.58
C LEU A 158 8.85 3.62 -8.81
N THR A 159 8.05 4.59 -9.23
CA THR A 159 7.22 4.43 -10.42
C THR A 159 7.33 5.64 -11.33
N ASN A 160 7.19 5.37 -12.63
CA ASN A 160 7.12 6.37 -13.68
C ASN A 160 6.00 5.97 -14.63
N GLY A 161 5.12 6.91 -14.90
CA GLY A 161 3.99 6.74 -15.78
C GLY A 161 3.85 7.89 -16.76
N GLN A 162 3.11 7.62 -17.82
CA GLN A 162 2.80 8.58 -18.85
C GLN A 162 1.40 8.32 -19.41
N PRO A 163 0.71 9.37 -19.88
CA PRO A 163 -0.49 9.22 -20.68
C PRO A 163 -0.18 8.46 -22.00
N ALA A 164 -0.93 7.39 -22.25
CA ALA A 164 -0.84 6.57 -23.46
C ALA A 164 -1.83 7.00 -24.55
N SER A 165 -2.98 7.56 -24.15
CA SER A 165 -4.00 8.13 -25.04
C SER A 165 -4.69 9.27 -24.33
N TYR A 166 -4.66 10.48 -24.88
CA TYR A 166 -5.21 11.69 -24.28
C TYR A 166 -5.22 12.86 -25.27
N ASN A 167 -6.03 13.87 -24.98
CA ASN A 167 -5.96 15.25 -25.44
C ASN A 167 -5.48 16.16 -24.29
N ASP A 168 -5.04 17.38 -24.60
CA ASP A 168 -4.49 18.27 -23.56
C ASP A 168 -5.52 18.64 -22.46
N SER A 169 -6.83 18.71 -22.79
CA SER A 169 -7.89 18.91 -21.78
C SER A 169 -8.01 17.74 -20.80
N ASP A 170 -7.72 16.52 -21.27
CA ASP A 170 -7.81 15.31 -20.44
C ASP A 170 -6.74 15.29 -19.35
N LEU A 171 -5.58 15.92 -19.58
CA LEU A 171 -4.53 16.04 -18.57
C LEU A 171 -4.96 16.93 -17.40
N ILE A 172 -5.67 18.02 -17.69
CA ILE A 172 -6.24 18.90 -16.68
C ILE A 172 -7.33 18.16 -15.92
N PHE A 173 -8.23 17.48 -16.62
CA PHE A 173 -9.26 16.64 -16.00
C PHE A 173 -8.65 15.58 -15.07
N ALA A 174 -7.64 14.84 -15.52
CA ALA A 174 -6.97 13.82 -14.72
C ALA A 174 -6.29 14.43 -13.49
N SER A 175 -5.62 15.57 -13.65
CA SER A 175 -4.97 16.29 -12.55
C SER A 175 -5.97 16.84 -11.53
N GLU A 176 -7.20 17.20 -11.92
CA GLU A 176 -8.19 17.73 -10.98
C GLU A 176 -9.02 16.65 -10.29
N THR A 177 -9.12 15.46 -10.89
CA THR A 177 -9.92 14.34 -10.36
C THR A 177 -9.10 13.31 -9.57
N ASP A 178 -7.78 13.34 -9.67
CA ASP A 178 -6.88 12.40 -9.00
C ASP A 178 -5.77 13.16 -8.25
N PRO A 179 -5.76 13.17 -6.91
CA PRO A 179 -4.72 13.84 -6.13
C PRO A 179 -3.31 13.31 -6.34
N LEU A 180 -3.15 12.03 -6.75
CA LEU A 180 -1.85 11.48 -7.13
C LEU A 180 -1.27 12.17 -8.35
N LEU A 181 -2.14 12.46 -9.31
CA LEU A 181 -1.79 13.20 -10.53
C LEU A 181 -1.68 14.70 -10.26
N LYS A 182 -2.54 15.27 -9.41
CA LYS A 182 -2.52 16.68 -9.00
C LYS A 182 -1.21 17.09 -8.34
N GLY A 183 -0.69 16.22 -7.47
CA GLY A 183 0.60 16.43 -6.81
C GLY A 183 1.80 16.36 -7.77
N ASN A 184 1.59 15.92 -9.02
CA ASN A 184 2.64 15.70 -9.99
C ASN A 184 2.78 16.87 -10.97
N VAL A 185 3.64 17.82 -10.63
CA VAL A 185 3.94 18.99 -11.48
C VAL A 185 4.45 18.62 -12.88
N ASN A 186 4.99 17.42 -13.05
CA ASN A 186 5.47 16.93 -14.33
C ASN A 186 4.33 16.53 -15.28
N LEU A 187 3.13 16.24 -14.79
CA LEU A 187 2.03 15.78 -15.64
C LEU A 187 1.66 16.83 -16.68
N LEU A 188 1.43 18.06 -16.22
CA LEU A 188 1.05 19.18 -17.10
C LEU A 188 2.22 19.77 -17.88
N SER A 189 3.45 19.69 -17.35
CA SER A 189 4.62 20.33 -17.95
C SER A 189 5.43 19.42 -18.88
N ARG A 190 5.52 18.13 -18.55
CA ARG A 190 6.37 17.13 -19.21
C ARG A 190 5.60 15.91 -19.71
N LYS A 191 4.28 15.87 -19.49
CA LYS A 191 3.40 14.78 -19.94
C LYS A 191 3.83 13.42 -19.36
N ASN A 192 4.32 13.44 -18.12
CA ASN A 192 4.65 12.24 -17.35
C ASN A 192 4.43 12.47 -15.85
N PHE A 193 4.36 11.39 -15.08
CA PHE A 193 4.17 11.46 -13.65
C PHE A 193 5.01 10.38 -12.97
N ASN A 194 5.68 10.75 -11.88
CA ASN A 194 6.50 9.82 -11.11
C ASN A 194 6.00 9.75 -9.67
N SER A 195 6.03 8.56 -9.08
CA SER A 195 5.80 8.39 -7.65
C SER A 195 7.04 7.82 -6.96
N PHE A 196 7.23 8.25 -5.73
CA PHE A 196 8.26 7.75 -4.83
C PHE A 196 7.66 7.53 -3.45
N GLU A 197 7.72 6.30 -2.98
CA GLU A 197 7.38 5.95 -1.61
C GLU A 197 8.58 5.21 -1.01
N GLY A 198 8.90 5.50 0.25
CA GLY A 198 10.01 4.85 0.91
C GLY A 198 10.07 5.20 2.39
N TYR A 199 10.28 4.19 3.23
CA TYR A 199 10.31 4.37 4.68
C TYR A 199 11.18 3.30 5.36
N LEU A 200 11.56 3.63 6.59
CA LEU A 200 12.07 2.68 7.57
C LEU A 200 11.04 2.51 8.66
N ARG A 201 10.84 1.26 9.09
CA ARG A 201 9.94 0.91 10.19
C ARG A 201 10.67 0.08 11.22
N TYR A 202 10.67 0.51 12.48
CA TYR A 202 11.10 -0.30 13.61
C TYR A 202 9.88 -0.87 14.33
N GLN A 203 9.95 -2.13 14.74
CA GLN A 203 8.94 -2.79 15.55
C GLN A 203 9.59 -3.70 16.58
N THR A 204 9.03 -3.72 17.78
CA THR A 204 9.38 -4.64 18.86
C THR A 204 8.76 -6.03 18.65
N ASN A 205 9.36 -7.09 19.22
CA ASN A 205 8.95 -8.49 19.00
C ASN A 205 7.47 -8.82 19.30
N ASN A 206 6.76 -7.97 20.07
CA ASN A 206 5.33 -8.11 20.37
C ASN A 206 4.48 -6.95 19.82
N ASN A 207 5.02 -6.14 18.91
CA ASN A 207 4.38 -4.95 18.35
C ASN A 207 3.89 -3.93 19.41
N TRP A 208 4.42 -3.94 20.63
CA TRP A 208 3.95 -3.01 21.67
C TRP A 208 4.43 -1.57 21.42
N LEU A 209 5.51 -1.43 20.65
CA LEU A 209 6.03 -0.19 20.10
C LEU A 209 6.38 -0.42 18.63
N SER A 210 5.97 0.53 17.78
CA SER A 210 6.49 0.67 16.44
C SER A 210 6.76 2.13 16.07
N LEU A 211 7.77 2.34 15.24
CA LEU A 211 8.18 3.65 14.74
C LEU A 211 8.29 3.57 13.22
N VAL A 212 7.79 4.58 12.51
CA VAL A 212 7.89 4.66 11.05
C VAL A 212 8.40 6.04 10.67
N PHE A 213 9.40 6.09 9.80
CA PHE A 213 9.90 7.36 9.25
C PHE A 213 10.07 7.23 7.74
N GLY A 214 9.42 8.10 6.99
CA GLY A 214 9.55 8.13 5.53
C GLY A 214 8.34 8.74 4.83
N ARG A 215 8.20 8.40 3.55
CA ARG A 215 7.10 8.81 2.67
C ARG A 215 6.27 7.60 2.28
N THR A 216 4.99 7.59 2.63
CA THR A 216 3.99 6.62 2.15
C THR A 216 2.60 7.22 2.36
N GLN A 217 1.58 6.61 1.76
CA GLN A 217 0.20 6.96 2.06
C GLN A 217 -0.20 6.48 3.47
N LEU A 218 -0.92 7.31 4.22
CA LEU A 218 -1.55 6.96 5.51
C LEU A 218 -3.06 7.18 5.40
N ILE A 219 -3.84 6.23 5.90
CA ILE A 219 -5.30 6.33 5.97
C ILE A 219 -5.72 6.15 7.42
N GLN A 220 -6.34 7.18 7.98
CA GLN A 220 -6.77 7.22 9.36
C GLN A 220 -8.16 7.82 9.45
N GLY A 221 -9.04 7.17 10.20
CA GLY A 221 -10.35 7.71 10.50
C GLY A 221 -11.49 6.76 10.17
N LYS A 222 -12.65 7.08 10.76
CA LYS A 222 -13.90 6.36 10.56
C LYS A 222 -14.62 6.94 9.36
N GLY A 223 -15.20 6.09 8.53
CA GLY A 223 -15.85 6.49 7.29
C GLY A 223 -15.86 5.36 6.27
N TYR A 224 -16.96 5.27 5.51
CA TYR A 224 -17.19 4.22 4.51
C TYR A 224 -16.88 4.70 3.08
N ILE A 225 -17.08 6.00 2.80
CA ILE A 225 -16.79 6.66 1.52
C ILE A 225 -15.49 7.45 1.67
N ASP A 226 -15.47 8.44 2.57
CA ASP A 226 -14.27 9.18 2.95
C ASP A 226 -13.96 8.99 4.43
N LYS A 227 -12.67 8.96 4.80
CA LYS A 227 -12.26 9.00 6.20
C LYS A 227 -12.20 10.44 6.70
N LEU A 228 -12.70 10.66 7.92
CA LEU A 228 -12.78 11.99 8.53
C LEU A 228 -11.43 12.68 8.81
N PHE A 229 -10.31 11.95 8.82
CA PHE A 229 -9.01 12.49 9.23
C PHE A 229 -7.96 12.43 8.10
N LEU A 230 -7.62 11.23 7.62
CA LEU A 230 -6.81 11.00 6.43
C LEU A 230 -7.50 9.96 5.54
N SER A 231 -8.01 10.38 4.39
CA SER A 231 -8.69 9.50 3.44
C SER A 231 -7.72 8.83 2.47
N ASP A 232 -8.25 7.87 1.72
CA ASP A 232 -7.61 7.19 0.59
C ASP A 232 -7.30 8.14 -0.58
N ASN A 233 -7.81 9.38 -0.55
CA ASN A 233 -7.57 10.41 -1.55
C ASN A 233 -6.37 11.33 -1.22
N THR A 234 -5.35 10.80 -0.53
CA THR A 234 -4.20 11.58 -0.04
C THR A 234 -2.92 11.23 -0.80
N TYR A 235 -2.14 12.22 -1.22
CA TYR A 235 -0.80 12.02 -1.81
C TYR A 235 0.21 11.51 -0.76
N PRO A 236 1.11 10.56 -1.08
CA PRO A 236 2.18 10.14 -0.17
C PRO A 236 3.02 11.32 0.35
N PHE A 237 3.12 11.44 1.67
CA PHE A 237 3.77 12.57 2.33
C PHE A 237 4.83 12.11 3.33
N ASP A 238 5.76 13.01 3.68
CA ASP A 238 6.85 12.68 4.60
C ASP A 238 6.35 12.76 6.05
N PHE A 239 6.55 11.71 6.84
CA PHE A 239 6.13 11.69 8.24
C PHE A 239 7.03 10.82 9.14
N GLY A 240 6.94 11.09 10.44
CA GLY A 240 7.32 10.21 11.53
C GLY A 240 6.06 9.76 12.28
N LYS A 241 5.92 8.46 12.52
CA LYS A 241 4.80 7.85 13.25
C LYS A 241 5.31 7.01 14.41
N LEU A 242 4.64 7.09 15.54
CA LEU A 242 4.85 6.26 16.72
C LEU A 242 3.53 5.60 17.09
N ASP A 243 3.56 4.27 17.22
CA ASP A 243 2.42 3.49 17.70
C ASP A 243 2.83 2.73 18.96
N LEU A 244 1.98 2.81 19.98
CA LEU A 244 2.10 2.08 21.24
C LEU A 244 0.85 1.24 21.46
N SER A 245 1.04 -0.05 21.69
CA SER A 245 -0.04 -1.00 21.95
C SER A 245 0.24 -1.81 23.21
N TYR A 246 -0.59 -1.63 24.23
CA TYR A 246 -0.51 -2.40 25.48
C TYR A 246 -1.89 -2.81 25.96
N LYS A 247 -2.17 -4.12 25.88
CA LYS A 247 -3.47 -4.72 26.22
C LYS A 247 -4.61 -4.06 25.43
N LYS A 248 -5.46 -3.27 26.09
CA LYS A 248 -6.61 -2.57 25.49
C LYS A 248 -6.30 -1.11 25.13
N ILE A 249 -5.10 -0.65 25.44
CA ILE A 249 -4.68 0.73 25.20
C ILE A 249 -3.87 0.75 23.91
N ASN A 250 -4.33 1.55 22.96
CA ASN A 250 -3.60 1.87 21.73
C ASN A 250 -3.43 3.38 21.69
N TYR A 251 -2.20 3.82 21.41
CA TYR A 251 -1.83 5.22 21.23
C TYR A 251 -1.07 5.34 19.92
N SER A 252 -1.49 6.28 19.08
CA SER A 252 -0.82 6.58 17.83
C SER A 252 -0.52 8.08 17.78
N PHE A 253 0.70 8.41 17.39
CA PHE A 253 1.15 9.78 17.17
C PHE A 253 1.78 9.87 15.78
N THR A 254 1.31 10.80 14.96
CA THR A 254 1.85 11.03 13.61
C THR A 254 2.23 12.50 13.47
N TYR A 255 3.46 12.76 13.03
CA TYR A 255 3.95 14.08 12.71
C TYR A 255 4.49 14.07 11.28
N GLY A 256 3.93 14.89 10.39
CA GLY A 256 4.31 14.88 8.99
C GLY A 256 4.12 16.22 8.30
N SER A 257 4.68 16.31 7.10
CA SER A 257 4.55 17.46 6.22
C SER A 257 3.81 17.06 4.95
N ILE A 258 2.65 17.64 4.75
CA ILE A 258 1.90 17.52 3.49
C ILE A 258 2.52 18.51 2.48
N LYS A 259 2.58 18.12 1.20
CA LYS A 259 2.98 19.05 0.13
C LYS A 259 1.74 19.77 -0.41
N GLY A 260 1.76 21.10 -0.32
CA GLY A 260 0.75 21.98 -0.92
C GLY A 260 -0.27 22.53 0.09
N ASP A 261 -0.82 23.71 -0.21
CA ASP A 261 -2.08 24.16 0.39
C ASP A 261 -3.26 23.47 -0.33
N SER A 262 -4.50 23.68 0.17
CA SER A 262 -5.74 23.19 -0.45
C SER A 262 -5.95 23.62 -1.92
N VAL A 263 -5.03 24.40 -2.50
CA VAL A 263 -5.07 24.94 -3.86
C VAL A 263 -3.75 24.67 -4.63
N THR A 264 -2.87 23.78 -4.13
CA THR A 264 -1.60 23.40 -4.77
C THR A 264 -0.73 24.59 -5.20
N ARG A 265 -0.81 25.73 -4.51
CA ARG A 265 0.14 26.83 -4.73
C ARG A 265 1.45 26.50 -4.01
N PRO A 266 2.63 26.77 -4.60
CA PRO A 266 3.88 26.67 -3.87
C PRO A 266 3.85 27.68 -2.72
N LEU A 267 3.77 27.18 -1.49
CA LEU A 267 3.85 28.00 -0.30
C LEU A 267 5.26 28.59 -0.20
N SER A 268 5.37 29.91 -0.31
CA SER A 268 6.63 30.65 -0.10
C SER A 268 7.05 30.71 1.38
N ALA A 269 6.42 29.92 2.26
CA ALA A 269 6.76 29.88 3.67
C ALA A 269 6.64 28.46 4.23
N LYS A 270 7.65 28.05 5.01
CA LYS A 270 7.57 26.93 5.96
C LYS A 270 6.41 27.18 6.92
N ILE A 271 5.23 26.66 6.63
CA ILE A 271 4.11 26.66 7.58
C ILE A 271 3.94 25.22 8.05
N LEU A 272 4.27 25.00 9.32
CA LEU A 272 4.01 23.80 10.09
C LEU A 272 2.49 23.73 10.34
N GLN A 273 1.77 22.85 9.64
CA GLN A 273 0.41 22.52 10.04
C GLN A 273 0.45 21.50 11.17
N HIS A 274 -0.02 21.91 12.34
CA HIS A 274 -0.29 21.02 13.47
C HIS A 274 -1.55 20.22 13.17
N ILE A 275 -1.42 18.89 13.14
CA ILE A 275 -2.57 18.00 13.27
C ILE A 275 -2.47 17.42 14.69
N ILE A 276 -3.41 17.80 15.56
CA ILE A 276 -3.59 17.26 16.92
C ILE A 276 -4.59 16.11 16.84
#